data_AF-A0A7C7HF94-F1
#
_entry.id   AF-A0A7C7HF94-F1
#
_cell.length_a   1.000
_cell.length_b   1.000
_cell.length_c   1.000
_cell.angle_alpha   90.00
_cell.angle_beta   90.00
_cell.angle_gamma   90.00
#
_symmetry.space_group_name_H-M   'P 1'
#
loop_
_entity.id
_entity.type
_entity.pdbx_description
1 polymer ?
#
loop_
_entity_poly.entity_id
_entity_poly.type
_entity_poly.pdbx_seq_one_letter_code
_entity_poly.pdbx_strand_id
1 'polypeptide(L)'
;MKVRIIEIRGMYMITLSNIPVWVKKGNPAKCFNYKNPHVACRSTSSRFRKEFAKMPKITAQSFNHVAIWVKDVRKSADWYIQKLGLREVSASEHRIFLKLADGGVLALFETLDTDRIGKGVHHLAFNLTSQQEESALEILRQQNIPLQQRGPNLSFQDPDGHWIHFS
;
A
#
# COMPACT_ATOMS: atom_id res chain seq x y z
N MET A 1 16.60 -3.88 22.10
CA MET A 1 16.89 -2.43 21.99
C MET A 1 15.63 -1.75 21.45
N LYS A 2 15.04 -0.78 22.18
CA LYS A 2 13.80 -0.09 21.75
C LYS A 2 14.16 1.14 20.92
N VAL A 3 13.75 1.16 19.65
CA VAL A 3 13.83 2.34 18.80
C VAL A 3 12.45 3.01 18.82
N ARG A 4 12.38 4.30 19.12
CA ARG A 4 11.16 5.10 18.93
C ARG A 4 11.41 6.09 17.81
N ILE A 5 10.43 6.20 16.91
CA ILE A 5 10.44 7.11 15.77
C ILE A 5 9.25 8.04 15.93
N ILE A 6 9.49 9.34 15.94
CA ILE A 6 8.46 10.37 16.03
C ILE A 6 8.63 11.31 14.83
N GLU A 7 7.60 11.49 14.01
CA GLU A 7 7.62 12.42 12.88
C GLU A 7 7.18 13.82 13.34
N ILE A 8 8.00 14.83 13.06
CA ILE A 8 7.67 16.24 13.32
C ILE A 8 8.12 17.06 12.10
N ARG A 9 7.16 17.70 11.40
CA ARG A 9 7.40 18.66 10.29
C ARG A 9 8.40 18.15 9.22
N GLY A 10 8.23 16.92 8.74
CA GLY A 10 9.09 16.35 7.68
C GLY A 10 10.46 15.87 8.17
N MET A 11 10.63 15.69 9.49
CA MET A 11 11.80 15.08 10.10
C MET A 11 11.38 13.90 10.99
N TYR A 12 12.18 12.83 10.99
CA TYR A 12 12.06 11.72 11.92
C TYR A 12 13.01 11.95 13.10
N MET A 13 12.47 11.99 14.32
CA MET A 13 13.26 11.88 15.54
C MET A 13 13.37 10.41 15.90
N ILE A 14 14.58 9.87 15.83
CA ILE A 14 14.91 8.49 16.16
C ILE A 14 15.68 8.50 17.48
N THR A 15 15.17 7.82 18.50
CA THR A 15 15.89 7.66 19.76
C THR A 15 16.61 6.32 19.79
N LEU A 16 17.94 6.35 19.74
CA LEU A 16 18.81 5.19 20.01
C LEU A 16 19.46 5.40 21.38
N SER A 17 19.22 4.50 22.34
CA SER A 17 19.83 4.59 23.68
C SER A 17 19.67 5.97 24.36
N ASN A 18 18.48 6.58 24.24
CA ASN A 18 18.14 7.91 24.76
C ASN A 18 18.83 9.12 24.09
N ILE A 19 19.47 8.93 22.93
CA ILE A 19 20.01 10.03 22.12
C ILE A 19 19.03 10.33 20.98
N PRO A 20 18.37 11.51 20.97
CA PRO A 20 17.50 11.90 19.86
C PRO A 20 18.34 12.29 18.64
N VAL A 21 18.10 11.60 17.52
CA VAL A 21 18.70 11.90 16.21
C VAL A 21 17.62 12.31 15.25
N TRP A 22 17.79 13.46 14.60
CA TRP A 22 16.83 13.97 13.62
C TRP A 22 17.28 13.66 12.19
N VAL A 23 16.39 13.05 11.41
CA VAL A 23 16.63 12.65 10.02
C VAL A 23 15.61 13.33 9.10
N LYS A 24 16.08 13.96 8.02
CA LYS A 24 15.18 14.61 7.05
C LYS A 24 14.47 13.55 6.18
N LYS A 25 13.15 13.67 6.04
CA LYS A 25 12.33 12.84 5.15
C LYS A 25 12.86 12.93 3.72
N GLY A 26 13.07 11.79 3.07
CA GLY A 26 13.63 11.69 1.70
C GLY A 26 15.15 11.88 1.58
N ASN A 27 15.88 12.21 2.65
CA ASN A 27 17.35 12.30 2.60
C ASN A 27 17.99 11.81 3.92
N PRO A 28 18.08 10.48 4.13
CA PRO A 28 18.59 9.89 5.36
C PRO A 28 20.09 10.14 5.61
N ALA A 29 20.81 10.75 4.65
CA ALA A 29 22.24 11.03 4.78
C ALA A 29 22.55 12.31 5.60
N LYS A 30 21.55 13.14 5.93
CA LYS A 30 21.73 14.34 6.76
C LYS A 30 21.06 14.15 8.12
N CYS A 31 21.85 13.71 9.09
CA CYS A 31 21.49 13.69 10.51
C CYS A 31 21.94 14.98 11.18
N PHE A 32 21.07 15.61 11.98
CA PHE A 32 21.39 16.83 12.72
C PHE A 32 21.35 16.57 14.24
N ASN A 33 22.40 17.00 14.95
CA ASN A 33 22.43 17.02 16.41
C ASN A 33 22.00 18.42 16.88
N TYR A 34 20.85 18.53 17.55
CA TYR A 34 20.29 19.81 17.98
C TYR A 34 21.16 20.54 19.01
N LYS A 35 22.02 19.82 19.75
CA LYS A 35 22.93 20.44 20.72
C LYS A 35 24.17 21.07 20.07
N ASN A 36 24.47 20.74 18.81
CA ASN A 36 25.64 21.31 18.12
C ASN A 36 25.52 21.22 16.59
N PRO A 37 24.94 22.24 15.91
CA PRO A 37 24.61 22.19 14.49
C PRO A 37 25.82 22.14 13.55
N HIS A 38 27.04 22.38 14.05
CA HIS A 38 28.29 22.32 13.28
C HIS A 38 28.98 20.94 13.34
N VAL A 39 28.50 20.02 14.17
CA VAL A 39 29.04 18.66 14.23
C VAL A 39 28.27 17.78 13.26
N ALA A 40 28.79 17.68 12.02
CA ALA A 40 28.33 16.66 11.09
C ALA A 40 28.51 15.28 11.73
N CYS A 41 27.41 14.54 11.88
CA CYS A 41 27.42 13.20 12.45
C CYS A 41 28.10 12.23 11.46
N ARG A 42 29.44 12.18 11.46
CA ARG A 42 30.23 11.40 10.49
C ARG A 42 30.14 9.89 10.69
N SER A 43 29.64 9.40 11.84
CA SER A 43 29.64 7.98 12.20
C SER A 43 28.27 7.29 12.14
N THR A 44 27.19 8.01 11.88
CA THR A 44 25.83 7.45 11.88
C THR A 44 25.38 6.99 10.50
N SER A 45 25.91 7.52 9.40
CA SER A 45 25.38 7.24 8.06
C SER A 45 25.44 5.76 7.66
N SER A 46 26.51 5.02 7.97
CA SER A 46 26.64 3.60 7.61
C SER A 46 25.78 2.69 8.48
N ARG A 47 25.68 2.98 9.77
CA ARG A 47 24.87 2.21 10.73
C ARG A 47 23.39 2.50 10.55
N PHE A 48 22.99 3.74 10.32
CA PHE A 48 21.61 4.10 9.97
C PHE A 48 21.20 3.55 8.61
N ARG A 49 22.08 3.57 7.59
CA ARG A 49 21.80 2.87 6.31
C ARG A 49 21.62 1.36 6.52
N LYS A 50 22.42 0.73 7.38
CA LYS A 50 22.27 -0.68 7.74
C LYS A 50 20.97 -0.96 8.51
N GLU A 51 20.55 -0.08 9.41
CA GLU A 51 19.28 -0.19 10.15
C GLU A 51 18.06 0.07 9.24
N PHE A 52 18.11 1.06 8.35
CA PHE A 52 17.08 1.29 7.32
C PHE A 52 16.98 0.12 6.35
N ALA A 53 18.09 -0.50 5.98
CA ALA A 53 18.11 -1.71 5.15
C ALA A 53 17.54 -2.94 5.87
N LYS A 54 17.51 -2.93 7.21
CA LYS A 54 16.89 -3.96 8.05
C LYS A 54 15.41 -3.71 8.35
N MET A 55 14.82 -2.61 7.89
CA MET A 55 13.39 -2.43 8.06
C MET A 55 12.66 -3.55 7.32
N PRO A 56 11.67 -4.18 7.98
CA PRO A 56 10.88 -5.21 7.34
C PRO A 56 10.22 -4.61 6.08
N LYS A 57 10.50 -5.23 4.93
CA LYS A 57 10.02 -4.78 3.62
C LYS A 57 8.86 -5.66 3.20
N ILE A 58 7.78 -5.02 2.79
CA ILE A 58 6.69 -5.70 2.09
C ILE A 58 7.16 -5.95 0.66
N THR A 59 7.07 -7.19 0.20
CA THR A 59 7.33 -7.56 -1.20
C THR A 59 6.07 -8.18 -1.76
N ALA A 60 5.25 -7.38 -2.44
CA ALA A 60 4.06 -7.86 -3.13
C ALA A 60 4.47 -8.79 -4.28
N GLN A 61 3.79 -9.92 -4.45
CA GLN A 61 4.18 -10.95 -5.42
C GLN A 61 3.59 -10.68 -6.80
N SER A 62 2.28 -10.41 -6.86
CA SER A 62 1.53 -10.08 -8.07
C SER A 62 0.25 -9.33 -7.72
N PHE A 63 -0.46 -8.82 -8.71
CA PHE A 63 -1.86 -8.46 -8.51
C PHE A 63 -2.67 -9.72 -8.21
N ASN A 64 -3.54 -9.64 -7.20
CA ASN A 64 -4.64 -10.58 -7.01
C ASN A 64 -5.79 -10.17 -7.93
N HIS A 65 -6.23 -8.92 -7.79
CA HIS A 65 -7.23 -8.33 -8.68
C HIS A 65 -7.11 -6.82 -8.82
N VAL A 66 -7.65 -6.32 -9.93
CA VAL A 66 -7.92 -4.89 -10.14
C VAL A 66 -9.43 -4.72 -10.17
N ALA A 67 -9.95 -3.81 -9.35
CA ALA A 67 -11.37 -3.50 -9.31
C ALA A 67 -11.64 -2.17 -10.03
N ILE A 68 -12.69 -2.13 -10.85
CA ILE A 68 -13.12 -0.92 -11.55
C ILE A 68 -14.62 -0.66 -11.39
N TRP A 69 -14.98 0.62 -11.49
CA TRP A 69 -16.36 1.07 -11.53
C TRP A 69 -16.94 0.92 -12.93
N VAL A 70 -18.17 0.40 -13.02
CA VAL A 70 -18.92 0.27 -14.26
C VAL A 70 -20.37 0.72 -14.06
N LYS A 71 -21.01 1.19 -15.13
CA LYS A 71 -22.41 1.65 -15.09
C LYS A 71 -23.40 0.50 -15.00
N ASP A 72 -23.12 -0.55 -15.75
CA ASP A 72 -23.96 -1.74 -15.92
C ASP A 72 -23.02 -2.94 -15.88
N VAL A 73 -23.08 -3.69 -14.78
CA VAL A 73 -22.08 -4.73 -14.51
C VAL A 73 -22.15 -5.88 -15.51
N ARG A 74 -23.36 -6.29 -15.91
CA ARG A 74 -23.57 -7.39 -16.86
C ARG A 74 -23.11 -7.00 -18.26
N LYS A 75 -23.52 -5.81 -18.73
CA LYS A 75 -23.11 -5.30 -20.04
C LYS A 75 -21.60 -5.15 -20.15
N SER A 76 -20.95 -4.64 -19.10
CA SER A 76 -19.49 -4.59 -19.07
C SER A 76 -18.86 -5.97 -19.04
N ALA A 77 -19.37 -6.90 -18.22
CA ALA A 77 -18.85 -8.26 -18.15
C ALA A 77 -18.91 -8.97 -19.51
N ASP A 78 -20.06 -8.90 -20.20
CA ASP A 78 -20.24 -9.49 -21.52
C ASP A 78 -19.26 -8.94 -22.54
N TRP A 79 -18.98 -7.63 -22.48
CA TRP A 79 -17.97 -7.04 -23.36
C TRP A 79 -16.58 -7.64 -23.11
N TYR A 80 -16.13 -7.74 -21.86
CA TYR A 80 -14.81 -8.31 -21.55
C TYR A 80 -14.72 -9.80 -21.91
N ILE A 81 -15.78 -10.56 -21.69
CA ILE A 81 -15.85 -11.98 -22.06
C ILE A 81 -15.78 -12.13 -23.59
N GLN A 82 -16.65 -11.42 -24.32
CA GLN A 82 -16.77 -11.58 -25.78
C GLN A 82 -15.60 -10.98 -26.56
N LYS A 83 -15.05 -9.85 -26.11
CA LYS A 83 -14.01 -9.12 -26.84
C LYS A 83 -12.61 -9.52 -26.44
N LEU A 84 -12.40 -9.85 -25.17
CA LEU A 84 -11.08 -10.16 -24.62
C LEU A 84 -10.93 -11.60 -24.13
N GLY A 85 -11.99 -12.41 -24.17
CA GLY A 85 -11.93 -13.83 -23.80
C GLY A 85 -11.79 -14.08 -22.31
N LEU A 86 -12.14 -13.11 -21.45
CA LEU A 86 -12.14 -13.34 -20.00
C LEU A 86 -13.22 -14.34 -19.61
N ARG A 87 -13.00 -15.04 -18.48
CA ARG A 87 -13.96 -16.02 -17.97
C ARG A 87 -14.63 -15.53 -16.70
N GLU A 88 -15.95 -15.54 -16.66
CA GLU A 88 -16.69 -15.29 -15.43
C GLU A 88 -16.41 -16.39 -14.39
N VAL A 89 -16.06 -15.99 -13.18
CA VAL A 89 -15.79 -16.92 -12.07
C VAL A 89 -16.73 -16.73 -10.88
N SER A 90 -17.35 -15.55 -10.76
CA SER A 90 -18.38 -15.27 -9.76
C SER A 90 -19.20 -14.06 -10.18
N ALA A 91 -20.50 -14.09 -9.89
CA ALA A 91 -21.42 -13.01 -10.16
C ALA A 91 -22.41 -12.83 -9.01
N SER A 92 -22.79 -11.57 -8.77
CA SER A 92 -23.96 -11.18 -8.00
C SER A 92 -24.54 -9.89 -8.61
N GLU A 93 -25.66 -9.41 -8.09
CA GLU A 93 -26.44 -8.30 -8.68
C GLU A 93 -25.58 -7.10 -9.10
N HIS A 94 -24.68 -6.62 -8.23
CA HIS A 94 -23.89 -5.40 -8.47
C HIS A 94 -22.38 -5.64 -8.62
N ARG A 95 -21.93 -6.90 -8.72
CA ARG A 95 -20.51 -7.21 -8.91
C ARG A 95 -20.27 -8.50 -9.68
N ILE A 96 -19.30 -8.48 -10.57
CA ILE A 96 -18.87 -9.65 -11.36
C ILE A 96 -17.35 -9.74 -11.34
N PHE A 97 -16.82 -10.94 -11.14
CA PHE A 97 -15.40 -11.23 -11.16
C PHE A 97 -15.06 -12.03 -12.42
N LEU A 98 -14.12 -11.51 -13.19
CA LEU A 98 -13.65 -12.08 -14.44
C LEU A 98 -12.19 -12.48 -14.31
N LYS A 99 -11.89 -13.73 -14.64
CA LYS A 99 -10.53 -14.28 -14.58
C LYS A 99 -9.86 -14.18 -15.95
N LEU A 100 -8.63 -13.68 -15.94
CA LEU A 100 -7.72 -13.66 -17.08
C LEU A 100 -7.09 -15.05 -17.28
N ALA A 101 -6.52 -15.30 -18.45
CA ALA A 101 -5.91 -16.59 -18.78
C ALA A 101 -4.75 -16.98 -17.85
N ASP A 102 -3.96 -16.01 -17.40
CA ASP A 102 -2.82 -16.18 -16.49
C ASP A 102 -3.22 -16.27 -15.00
N GLY A 103 -4.52 -16.10 -14.71
CA GLY A 103 -5.08 -16.25 -13.39
C GLY A 103 -5.38 -14.96 -12.63
N GLY A 104 -4.94 -13.80 -13.14
CA GLY A 104 -5.35 -12.50 -12.59
C GLY A 104 -6.86 -12.29 -12.66
N VAL A 105 -7.40 -11.39 -11.82
CA VAL A 105 -8.84 -11.12 -11.78
C VAL A 105 -9.14 -9.63 -12.05
N LEU A 106 -10.11 -9.39 -12.92
CA LEU A 106 -10.78 -8.10 -13.08
C LEU A 106 -12.10 -8.14 -12.31
N ALA A 107 -12.24 -7.29 -11.30
CA ALA A 107 -13.47 -7.16 -10.53
C ALA A 107 -14.27 -5.95 -11.01
N LEU A 108 -15.51 -6.17 -11.41
CA LEU A 108 -16.42 -5.13 -11.86
C LEU A 108 -17.38 -4.80 -10.73
N PHE A 109 -17.48 -3.53 -10.38
CA PHE A 109 -18.42 -3.02 -9.38
C PHE A 109 -19.36 -2.00 -10.02
N GLU A 110 -20.65 -2.25 -9.89
CA GLU A 110 -21.67 -1.36 -10.43
C GLU A 110 -21.78 -0.08 -9.60
N THR A 111 -21.98 1.06 -10.27
CA THR A 111 -22.33 2.31 -9.61
C THR A 111 -23.14 3.22 -10.52
N LEU A 112 -24.08 3.95 -9.91
CA LEU A 112 -24.83 5.01 -10.58
C LEU A 112 -24.08 6.36 -10.54
N ASP A 113 -23.00 6.47 -9.75
CA ASP A 113 -22.17 7.65 -9.65
C ASP A 113 -21.29 7.78 -10.91
N THR A 114 -21.74 8.60 -11.85
CA THR A 114 -21.08 8.78 -13.14
C THR A 114 -19.71 9.44 -13.02
N ASP A 115 -19.44 10.15 -11.93
CA ASP A 115 -18.15 10.82 -11.72
C ASP A 115 -17.03 9.82 -11.37
N ARG A 116 -17.37 8.58 -11.00
CA ARG A 116 -16.40 7.50 -10.77
C ARG A 116 -16.07 6.71 -12.03
N ILE A 117 -16.99 6.69 -13.00
CA ILE A 117 -16.88 5.83 -14.17
C ILE A 117 -15.80 6.38 -15.11
N GLY A 118 -14.82 5.55 -15.45
CA GLY A 118 -13.70 5.93 -16.32
C GLY A 118 -12.72 6.92 -15.70
N LYS A 119 -12.81 7.21 -14.39
CA LYS A 119 -11.95 8.15 -13.66
C LYS A 119 -10.89 7.48 -12.78
N GLY A 120 -10.82 6.15 -12.78
CA GLY A 120 -9.80 5.40 -12.06
C GLY A 120 -10.26 4.01 -11.66
N VAL A 121 -9.41 3.32 -10.90
CA VAL A 121 -9.74 2.03 -10.30
C VAL A 121 -10.55 2.23 -9.02
N HIS A 122 -11.44 1.29 -8.72
CA HIS A 122 -12.10 1.21 -7.42
C HIS A 122 -11.07 0.87 -6.34
N HIS A 123 -10.27 -0.17 -6.55
CA HIS A 123 -9.16 -0.56 -5.67
C HIS A 123 -8.22 -1.54 -6.38
N LEU A 124 -7.04 -1.73 -5.79
CA LEU A 124 -6.04 -2.72 -6.19
C LEU A 124 -5.88 -3.74 -5.07
N ALA A 125 -5.66 -5.00 -5.45
CA ALA A 125 -5.35 -6.06 -4.50
C ALA A 125 -4.08 -6.78 -4.90
N PHE A 126 -3.23 -7.09 -3.92
CA PHE A 126 -1.96 -7.79 -4.14
C PHE A 126 -1.95 -9.14 -3.41
N ASN A 127 -1.42 -10.15 -4.09
CA ASN A 127 -1.24 -11.49 -3.52
C ASN A 127 -0.15 -11.48 -2.45
N LEU A 128 -0.50 -11.98 -1.27
CA LEU A 128 0.41 -12.36 -0.19
C LEU A 128 -0.07 -13.67 0.44
N THR A 129 0.85 -14.46 1.01
CA THR A 129 0.42 -15.55 1.90
C THR A 129 -0.15 -14.96 3.19
N SER A 130 -1.00 -15.70 3.92
CA SER A 130 -1.59 -15.20 5.18
C SER A 130 -0.55 -14.72 6.19
N GLN A 131 0.60 -15.41 6.28
CA GLN A 131 1.71 -14.98 7.15
C GLN A 131 2.37 -13.68 6.65
N GLN A 132 2.49 -13.51 5.33
CA GLN A 132 3.02 -12.29 4.73
C GLN A 132 2.05 -11.13 4.90
N GLU A 133 0.75 -11.38 4.79
CA GLU A 133 -0.29 -10.37 4.99
C GLU A 133 -0.28 -9.83 6.41
N GLU A 134 -0.30 -10.70 7.43
CA GLU A 134 -0.26 -10.27 8.83
C GLU A 134 0.99 -9.42 9.12
N SER A 135 2.14 -9.90 8.64
CA SER A 135 3.41 -9.18 8.75
C SER A 135 3.37 -7.84 8.01
N ALA A 136 2.78 -7.78 6.82
CA ALA A 136 2.68 -6.57 6.01
C ALA A 136 1.77 -5.52 6.66
N LEU A 137 0.61 -5.92 7.18
CA LEU A 137 -0.30 -5.03 7.89
C LEU A 137 0.37 -4.43 9.14
N GLU A 138 1.17 -5.21 9.86
CA GLU A 138 1.92 -4.71 11.01
C GLU A 138 3.03 -3.72 10.59
N ILE A 139 3.73 -3.98 9.48
CA ILE A 139 4.70 -3.02 8.91
C ILE A 139 4.01 -1.70 8.55
N LEU A 140 2.83 -1.74 7.93
CA LEU A 140 2.06 -0.54 7.59
C LEU A 140 1.68 0.26 8.85
N ARG A 141 1.25 -0.41 9.92
CA ARG A 141 0.97 0.25 11.22
C ARG A 141 2.22 0.93 11.78
N GLN A 142 3.36 0.26 11.76
CA GLN A 142 4.63 0.82 12.23
C GLN A 142 5.10 2.03 11.40
N GLN A 143 4.71 2.07 10.12
CA GLN A 143 4.93 3.19 9.22
C GLN A 143 3.89 4.31 9.35
N ASN A 144 2.94 4.17 10.29
CA ASN A 144 1.81 5.09 10.49
C ASN A 144 0.93 5.25 9.24
N ILE A 145 0.82 4.21 8.42
CA ILE A 145 -0.13 4.17 7.31
C ILE A 145 -1.50 3.77 7.89
N PRO A 146 -2.55 4.61 7.75
CA PRO A 146 -3.87 4.30 8.29
C PRO A 146 -4.48 3.07 7.60
N LEU A 147 -4.96 2.14 8.41
CA LEU A 147 -5.74 0.99 7.94
C LEU A 147 -7.22 1.25 8.20
N GLN A 148 -8.08 0.88 7.25
CA GLN A 148 -9.52 1.01 7.33
C GLN A 148 -10.20 -0.28 6.88
N GLN A 149 -11.20 -0.73 7.64
CA GLN A 149 -12.03 -1.87 7.23
C GLN A 149 -12.90 -1.47 6.03
N ARG A 150 -12.78 -2.18 4.92
CA ARG A 150 -13.61 -1.98 3.72
C ARG A 150 -14.11 -3.33 3.22
N GLY A 151 -15.38 -3.63 3.50
CA GLY A 151 -15.93 -4.97 3.28
C GLY A 151 -15.20 -5.99 4.17
N PRO A 152 -14.76 -7.14 3.64
CA PRO A 152 -14.07 -8.16 4.44
C PRO A 152 -12.60 -7.81 4.75
N ASN A 153 -11.99 -6.88 4.01
CA ASN A 153 -10.54 -6.67 4.04
C ASN A 153 -10.15 -5.38 4.77
N LEU A 154 -9.00 -5.42 5.45
CA LEU A 154 -8.30 -4.20 5.85
C LEU A 154 -7.64 -3.59 4.63
N SER A 155 -7.93 -2.31 4.40
CA SER A 155 -7.44 -1.54 3.25
C SER A 155 -6.67 -0.32 3.72
N PHE A 156 -5.82 0.20 2.84
CA PHE A 156 -5.06 1.43 3.04
C PHE A 156 -5.05 2.25 1.75
N GLN A 157 -4.60 3.50 1.85
CA GLN A 157 -4.42 4.35 0.68
C GLN A 157 -2.94 4.52 0.36
N ASP A 158 -2.63 4.57 -0.93
CA ASP A 158 -1.34 5.04 -1.41
C ASP A 158 -1.25 6.59 -1.31
N PRO A 159 -0.11 7.21 -1.69
CA PRO A 159 0.07 8.65 -1.61
C PRO A 159 -0.94 9.48 -2.42
N ASP A 160 -1.53 8.91 -3.47
CA ASP A 160 -2.48 9.58 -4.37
C ASP A 160 -3.95 9.25 -4.03
N GLY A 161 -4.17 8.47 -2.97
CA GLY A 161 -5.49 8.15 -2.44
C GLY A 161 -6.12 6.89 -3.02
N HIS A 162 -5.40 6.10 -3.81
CA HIS A 162 -5.91 4.84 -4.34
C HIS A 162 -6.02 3.79 -3.23
N TRP A 163 -7.15 3.08 -3.21
CA TRP A 163 -7.40 2.02 -2.23
C TRP A 163 -6.65 0.75 -2.59
N ILE A 164 -5.97 0.17 -1.60
CA ILE A 164 -5.20 -1.06 -1.70
C ILE A 164 -5.57 -2.01 -0.57
N HIS A 165 -5.63 -3.31 -0.84
CA HIS A 165 -5.60 -4.34 0.19
C HIS A 165 -4.69 -5.51 -0.21
N PHE A 166 -4.37 -6.36 0.77
CA PHE A 166 -3.69 -7.63 0.55
C PHE A 166 -4.70 -8.77 0.52
N SER A 167 -4.44 -9.78 -0.29
CA SER A 167 -5.33 -10.92 -0.55
C SER A 167 -4.57 -12.21 -0.75
#